data_AF-A0A183GB04-F1
#
_entry.id   AF-A0A183GB04-F1
#
_cell.length_a   1.000
_cell.length_b   1.000
_cell.length_c   1.000
_cell.angle_alpha   90.00
_cell.angle_beta   90.00
_cell.angle_gamma   90.00
#
_symmetry.space_group_name_H-M   'P 1'
#
loop_
_entity.id
_entity.type
_entity.pdbx_description
1 polymer ?
#
loop_
_entity_poly.entity_id
_entity_poly.type
_entity_poly.pdbx_seq_one_letter_code
_entity_poly.pdbx_strand_id
1 'polypeptide(L)'
;MDAIPRDLPQPVPWTLLYADDVILACEDKDDLERQVQAWCDRLTRFGLKLNVKKTEYLTTDVNESGSIKINGTELARTSVFKFLRSAIASDGGLTVEVNSRVSAAWSKWRSLTGVLCDRKIPEHLKSKIYRAVVRPVAMYGAEC
;
A
#
# COMPACT_ATOMS: atom_id res chain seq x y z
N MET A 1 14.64 16.17 7.77
CA MET A 1 14.10 14.84 7.45
C MET A 1 14.02 14.58 5.94
N ASP A 2 14.24 15.57 5.06
CA ASP A 2 14.09 15.39 3.59
C ASP A 2 15.40 15.36 2.79
N ALA A 3 16.45 14.67 3.23
CA ALA A 3 17.72 14.63 2.49
C ALA A 3 17.75 13.63 1.33
N ILE A 4 16.80 12.68 1.30
CA ILE A 4 16.79 11.58 0.33
C ILE A 4 16.06 11.95 -0.99
N PRO A 5 15.03 12.81 -1.02
CA PRO A 5 14.38 13.13 -2.30
C PRO A 5 15.09 14.21 -3.13
N ARG A 6 15.92 15.06 -2.51
CA ARG A 6 16.32 16.37 -3.07
C ARG A 6 17.17 16.35 -4.34
N ASP A 7 17.84 15.24 -4.65
CA ASP A 7 18.80 15.17 -5.77
C ASP A 7 18.45 14.09 -6.82
N LEU A 8 17.21 13.60 -6.82
CA LEU A 8 16.74 12.70 -7.88
C LEU A 8 16.45 13.51 -9.16
N PRO A 9 16.92 13.06 -10.34
CA PRO A 9 16.71 13.77 -11.60
C PRO A 9 15.23 13.78 -11.99
N GLN A 10 14.55 14.89 -11.68
CA GLN A 10 13.13 15.18 -11.87
C GLN A 10 12.15 14.20 -11.18
N PRO A 11 10.98 14.67 -10.73
CA PRO A 11 9.95 13.79 -10.20
C PRO A 11 9.36 12.99 -11.34
N VAL A 12 9.90 11.79 -11.52
CA VAL A 12 9.20 10.64 -12.09
C VAL A 12 7.80 10.55 -11.51
N PRO A 13 6.80 10.19 -12.34
CA PRO A 13 5.49 10.82 -12.28
C PRO A 13 4.86 10.83 -10.89
N TRP A 14 5.07 9.80 -10.05
CA TRP A 14 4.67 9.83 -8.64
C TRP A 14 5.61 9.00 -7.74
N THR A 15 6.29 9.65 -6.78
CA THR A 15 6.97 8.98 -5.64
C THR A 15 6.18 9.25 -4.36
N LEU A 16 5.80 8.19 -3.63
CA LEU A 16 5.10 8.32 -2.35
C LEU A 16 5.93 7.70 -1.22
N LEU A 17 6.10 8.45 -0.13
CA LEU A 17 6.94 8.08 1.01
C LEU A 17 6.13 8.12 2.29
N TYR A 18 6.21 7.05 3.08
CA TYR A 18 5.65 7.02 4.43
C TYR A 18 6.53 6.15 5.34
N ALA A 19 7.18 6.77 6.34
CA ALA A 19 8.14 6.09 7.21
C ALA A 19 9.19 5.29 6.41
N ASP A 20 9.19 3.96 6.53
CA ASP A 20 10.05 3.03 5.78
C ASP A 20 9.44 2.50 4.47
N ASP A 21 8.16 2.78 4.20
CA ASP A 21 7.46 2.36 2.98
C ASP A 21 7.63 3.40 1.85
N VAL A 22 8.00 2.93 0.65
CA VAL A 22 8.21 3.74 -0.55
C VAL A 22 7.47 3.14 -1.74
N ILE A 23 6.74 3.96 -2.49
CA ILE A 23 6.23 3.63 -3.83
C ILE A 23 6.97 4.46 -4.87
N LEU A 24 7.34 3.79 -5.95
CA LEU A 24 7.77 4.40 -7.20
C LEU A 24 6.77 4.02 -8.30
N ALA A 25 6.22 5.01 -8.99
CA ALA A 25 5.34 4.81 -10.13
C ALA A 25 5.94 5.47 -11.37
N CYS A 26 6.02 4.70 -12.45
CA CYS A 26 6.62 5.10 -13.72
C CYS A 26 5.73 4.61 -14.87
N GLU A 27 5.77 5.31 -15.99
CA GLU A 27 5.05 4.89 -17.20
C GLU A 27 5.80 3.77 -17.94
N ASP A 28 7.14 3.79 -17.89
CA ASP A 28 8.00 2.83 -18.56
C ASP A 28 8.70 1.90 -17.55
N LYS A 29 8.70 0.59 -17.84
CA LYS A 29 9.40 -0.41 -17.03
C LYS A 29 10.91 -0.17 -16.92
N ASP A 30 11.56 0.22 -18.01
CA ASP A 30 13.01 0.49 -18.00
C ASP A 30 13.34 1.68 -17.10
N ASP A 31 12.46 2.68 -17.05
CA ASP A 31 12.61 3.81 -16.14
C ASP A 31 12.39 3.39 -14.67
N LEU A 32 11.37 2.56 -14.41
CA LEU A 32 11.15 1.99 -13.09
C LEU A 32 12.36 1.19 -12.60
N GLU A 33 12.96 0.34 -13.44
CA GLU A 33 14.17 -0.43 -13.08
C GLU A 33 15.35 0.50 -12.74
N ARG A 34 15.60 1.53 -13.57
CA ARG A 34 16.65 2.51 -13.34
C ARG A 34 16.45 3.28 -12.04
N GLN A 35 15.21 3.68 -11.75
CA GLN A 35 14.89 4.41 -10.53
C GLN A 35 15.03 3.55 -9.28
N VAL A 36 14.50 2.33 -9.31
CA VAL A 36 14.60 1.41 -8.17
C VAL A 36 16.07 1.13 -7.86
N GLN A 37 16.92 0.97 -8.88
CA GLN A 37 18.37 0.85 -8.69
C GLN A 37 18.98 2.12 -8.09
N ALA A 38 18.63 3.31 -8.59
CA ALA A 38 19.12 4.57 -8.03
C ALA A 38 18.71 4.76 -6.55
N TRP A 39 17.50 4.34 -6.18
CA TRP A 39 17.05 4.30 -4.80
C TRP A 39 17.86 3.32 -3.95
N CYS A 40 18.15 2.12 -4.47
CA CYS A 40 18.98 1.14 -3.79
C CYS A 40 20.39 1.70 -3.48
N ASP A 41 21.02 2.33 -4.46
CA ASP A 41 22.35 2.93 -4.33
C ASP A 41 22.33 4.08 -3.32
N ARG A 42 21.29 4.92 -3.36
CA ARG A 42 21.13 6.05 -2.43
C ARG A 42 20.91 5.58 -1.01
N LEU A 43 20.03 4.60 -0.78
CA LEU A 43 19.82 4.00 0.55
C LEU A 43 21.14 3.48 1.11
N THR A 44 21.93 2.79 0.27
CA THR A 44 23.24 2.24 0.65
C THR A 44 24.22 3.35 1.09
N ARG A 45 24.23 4.50 0.40
CA ARG A 45 25.06 5.66 0.78
C ARG A 45 24.72 6.22 2.17
N PHE A 46 23.47 6.07 2.61
CA PHE A 46 23.03 6.49 3.94
C PHE A 46 23.07 5.34 4.98
N GLY A 47 23.68 4.20 4.64
CA GLY A 47 23.75 3.04 5.54
C GLY A 47 22.44 2.26 5.68
N LEU A 48 21.47 2.50 4.79
CA LEU A 48 20.20 1.78 4.73
C LEU A 48 20.26 0.69 3.66
N LYS A 49 19.47 -0.36 3.82
CA LYS A 49 19.42 -1.49 2.89
C LYS A 49 17.98 -1.76 2.47
N LEU A 50 17.75 -1.80 1.16
CA LEU A 50 16.47 -2.20 0.60
C LEU A 50 16.19 -3.68 0.92
N ASN A 51 14.97 -3.97 1.38
CA ASN A 51 14.53 -5.33 1.62
C ASN A 51 13.96 -5.94 0.33
N VAL A 52 14.84 -6.44 -0.54
CA VAL A 52 14.50 -7.03 -1.84
C VAL A 52 13.40 -8.12 -1.74
N LYS A 53 13.37 -8.88 -0.63
CA LYS A 53 12.34 -9.92 -0.43
C LYS A 53 10.94 -9.37 -0.18
N LYS A 54 10.83 -8.14 0.34
CA LYS A 54 9.56 -7.43 0.56
C LYS A 54 9.24 -6.47 -0.58
N THR A 55 10.21 -6.13 -1.42
CA THR A 55 10.01 -5.26 -2.57
C THR A 55 9.34 -6.05 -3.68
N GLU A 56 8.17 -5.59 -4.10
CA GLU A 56 7.39 -6.15 -5.18
C GLU A 56 7.19 -5.07 -6.25
N TYR A 57 6.81 -5.48 -7.45
CA TYR A 57 6.35 -4.55 -8.48
C TYR A 57 5.04 -5.01 -9.09
N LEU A 58 4.28 -4.07 -9.61
CA LEU A 58 3.02 -4.30 -10.28
C LEU A 58 3.01 -3.50 -11.58
N THR A 59 2.46 -4.09 -12.64
CA THR A 59 2.23 -3.42 -13.92
C THR A 59 0.80 -3.66 -14.33
N THR A 60 0.19 -2.66 -14.94
CA THR A 60 -1.16 -2.72 -15.50
C THR A 60 -1.18 -3.29 -16.92
N ASP A 61 -0.03 -3.37 -17.57
CA ASP A 61 0.07 -3.95 -18.91
C ASP A 61 0.22 -5.48 -18.83
N VAL A 62 -0.79 -6.16 -19.38
CA VAL A 62 -0.89 -7.63 -19.41
C VAL A 62 0.12 -8.23 -20.38
N ASN A 63 0.55 -7.46 -21.40
CA ASN A 63 1.51 -7.89 -22.42
C ASN A 63 2.96 -7.49 -22.10
N GLU A 64 3.17 -6.72 -21.03
CA GLU A 64 4.51 -6.31 -20.65
C GLU A 64 5.32 -7.52 -20.18
N SER A 65 6.34 -7.82 -20.99
CA SER A 65 7.20 -8.98 -20.86
C SER A 65 8.51 -8.64 -20.15
N GLY A 66 9.05 -9.64 -19.46
CA GLY A 66 10.28 -9.54 -18.68
C GLY A 66 10.06 -9.06 -17.24
N SER A 67 11.17 -8.84 -16.56
CA SER A 67 11.18 -8.58 -15.13
C SER A 67 12.05 -7.39 -14.75
N ILE A 68 11.77 -6.86 -13.57
CA ILE A 68 12.53 -5.76 -12.96
C ILE A 68 13.59 -6.36 -12.04
N LYS A 69 14.82 -5.90 -12.17
CA LYS A 69 15.97 -6.41 -11.40
C LYS A 69 16.63 -5.28 -10.62
N ILE A 70 17.02 -5.59 -9.38
CA ILE A 70 17.86 -4.73 -8.54
C ILE A 70 19.14 -5.49 -8.21
N ASN A 71 20.30 -4.94 -8.52
CA ASN A 71 21.60 -5.59 -8.32
C ASN A 71 21.62 -7.02 -8.90
N GLY A 72 20.98 -7.22 -10.06
CA GLY A 72 20.84 -8.53 -10.72
C GLY A 72 19.82 -9.49 -10.07
N THR A 73 19.19 -9.12 -8.95
CA THR A 73 18.13 -9.90 -8.31
C THR A 73 16.77 -9.48 -8.83
N GLU A 74 15.97 -10.44 -9.29
CA GLU A 74 14.63 -10.22 -9.81
C GLU A 74 13.64 -9.89 -8.68
N LEU A 75 12.84 -8.84 -8.89
CA LEU A 75 11.74 -8.47 -8.00
C LEU A 75 10.52 -9.35 -8.26
N ALA A 76 9.74 -9.61 -7.22
CA ALA A 76 8.49 -10.34 -7.36
C ALA A 76 7.44 -9.46 -8.05
N ARG A 77 6.86 -9.96 -9.15
CA ARG A 77 5.67 -9.36 -9.77
C ARG A 77 4.43 -9.77 -8.99
N THR A 78 3.57 -8.82 -8.66
CA THR A 78 2.28 -9.06 -8.00
C THR A 78 1.11 -8.53 -8.82
N SER A 79 -0.06 -9.18 -8.71
CA SER A 79 -1.33 -8.69 -9.26
C SER A 79 -2.07 -7.75 -8.29
N VAL A 80 -1.65 -7.74 -7.02
CA VAL A 80 -2.20 -6.86 -5.98
C VAL A 80 -1.05 -6.28 -5.18
N PHE A 81 -0.84 -4.98 -5.32
CA PHE A 81 0.17 -4.23 -4.58
C PHE A 81 -0.46 -3.60 -3.34
N LYS A 82 0.17 -3.73 -2.17
CA LYS A 82 -0.35 -3.17 -0.91
C LYS A 82 0.52 -2.03 -0.40
N PHE A 83 -0.09 -0.90 -0.09
CA PHE A 83 0.57 0.25 0.52
C PHE A 83 -0.33 0.93 1.54
N LEU A 84 0.18 1.14 2.76
CA LEU A 84 -0.58 1.73 3.87
C LEU A 84 -1.97 1.12 4.09
N ARG A 85 -2.03 -0.22 3.94
CA ARG A 85 -3.24 -1.05 3.99
C ARG A 85 -4.23 -0.87 2.85
N SER A 86 -3.94 -0.01 1.88
CA SER A 86 -4.68 0.08 0.62
C SER A 86 -4.10 -0.91 -0.39
N ALA A 87 -4.98 -1.57 -1.14
CA ALA A 87 -4.64 -2.51 -2.18
C ALA A 87 -4.90 -1.91 -3.56
N ILE A 88 -3.93 -2.03 -4.45
CA ILE A 88 -4.01 -1.61 -5.85
C ILE A 88 -3.94 -2.87 -6.70
N ALA A 89 -4.96 -3.12 -7.50
CA ALA A 89 -5.01 -4.27 -8.40
C ALA A 89 -4.44 -3.92 -9.78
N SER A 90 -3.83 -4.90 -10.45
CA SER A 90 -3.21 -4.72 -11.76
C SER A 90 -4.21 -4.41 -12.88
N ASP A 91 -5.48 -4.79 -12.70
CA ASP A 91 -6.57 -4.47 -13.61
C ASP A 91 -7.16 -3.07 -13.38
N GLY A 92 -6.61 -2.30 -12.43
CA GLY A 92 -7.15 -1.01 -11.99
C GLY A 92 -8.48 -1.13 -11.22
N GLY A 93 -8.92 -2.35 -10.92
CA GLY A 93 -10.17 -2.61 -10.24
C GLY A 93 -10.12 -2.26 -8.75
N LEU A 94 -11.21 -1.69 -8.24
CA LEU A 94 -11.37 -1.40 -6.80
C LEU A 94 -11.92 -2.58 -6.00
N THR A 95 -12.28 -3.68 -6.65
CA THR A 95 -12.96 -4.81 -6.01
C THR A 95 -12.10 -5.44 -4.90
N VAL A 96 -10.79 -5.57 -5.12
CA VAL A 96 -9.85 -6.11 -4.14
C VAL A 96 -9.78 -5.20 -2.91
N GLU A 97 -9.67 -3.88 -3.12
CA GLU A 97 -9.62 -2.90 -2.03
C GLU A 97 -10.93 -2.92 -1.23
N VAL A 98 -12.07 -2.80 -1.90
CA VAL A 98 -13.40 -2.79 -1.28
C VAL A 98 -13.62 -4.06 -0.45
N ASN A 99 -13.31 -5.23 -1.01
CA ASN A 99 -13.46 -6.50 -0.29
C ASN A 99 -12.53 -6.59 0.92
N SER A 100 -11.31 -6.04 0.83
CA SER A 100 -10.38 -6.00 1.96
C SER A 100 -10.92 -5.13 3.10
N ARG A 101 -11.51 -3.97 2.78
CA ARG A 101 -12.11 -3.04 3.77
C ARG A 101 -13.35 -3.62 4.40
N VAL A 102 -14.24 -4.21 3.61
CA VAL A 102 -15.43 -4.92 4.11
C VAL A 102 -15.02 -6.04 5.06
N SER A 103 -14.02 -6.84 4.69
CA SER A 103 -13.52 -7.94 5.52
C SER A 103 -12.88 -7.45 6.82
N ALA A 104 -12.12 -6.36 6.77
CA ALA A 104 -11.51 -5.75 7.95
C ALA A 104 -12.57 -5.17 8.89
N ALA A 105 -13.55 -4.43 8.36
CA ALA A 105 -14.66 -3.87 9.13
C ALA A 105 -15.53 -4.97 9.75
N TRP A 106 -15.83 -6.03 8.99
CA TRP A 106 -16.55 -7.18 9.49
C TRP A 106 -15.81 -7.88 10.63
N SER A 107 -14.50 -8.07 10.49
CA SER A 107 -13.67 -8.66 11.54
C SER A 107 -13.64 -7.78 12.79
N LYS A 108 -13.59 -6.45 12.62
CA LYS A 108 -13.68 -5.53 13.76
C LYS A 108 -15.05 -5.55 14.43
N TRP A 109 -16.14 -5.58 13.65
CA TRP A 109 -17.49 -5.72 14.18
C TRP A 109 -17.65 -7.04 14.97
N ARG A 110 -17.15 -8.16 14.43
CA ARG A 110 -17.18 -9.46 15.12
C ARG A 110 -16.50 -9.42 16.48
N SER A 111 -15.37 -8.73 16.58
CA SER A 111 -14.66 -8.55 17.87
C SER A 111 -15.46 -7.76 18.92
N LEU A 112 -16.49 -7.02 18.51
CA LEU A 112 -17.33 -6.18 19.37
C LEU A 112 -18.74 -6.76 19.58
N THR A 113 -19.02 -7.97 19.10
CA THR A 113 -20.34 -8.63 19.24
C THR A 113 -20.81 -8.70 20.68
N GLY A 114 -19.91 -8.95 21.65
CA GLY A 114 -20.25 -8.94 23.07
C GLY A 114 -20.79 -7.61 23.60
N VAL A 115 -20.57 -6.50 22.89
CA VAL A 115 -21.11 -5.18 23.22
C VAL A 115 -22.26 -4.82 22.29
N LEU A 116 -22.08 -5.01 20.98
CA LEU A 116 -23.05 -4.61 19.96
C LEU A 116 -24.31 -5.49 19.99
N CYS A 117 -24.20 -6.77 20.34
CA CYS A 117 -25.31 -7.70 20.42
C CYS A 117 -25.90 -7.83 21.84
N ASP A 118 -25.29 -7.22 22.88
CA ASP A 118 -25.80 -7.30 24.25
C ASP A 118 -27.06 -6.45 24.42
N ARG A 119 -28.17 -7.09 24.79
CA ARG A 119 -29.46 -6.43 25.03
C ARG A 119 -29.45 -5.46 26.22
N LYS A 120 -28.50 -5.61 27.15
CA LYS A 120 -28.37 -4.74 28.34
C LYS A 120 -27.74 -3.39 28.02
N ILE A 121 -27.06 -3.27 26.88
CA ILE A 121 -26.35 -2.06 26.50
C ILE A 121 -27.29 -1.12 25.72
N PRO A 122 -27.40 0.17 26.11
CA PRO A 122 -28.22 1.13 25.39
C PRO A 122 -27.81 1.31 23.92
N GLU A 123 -28.79 1.47 23.04
CA GLU A 123 -28.56 1.58 21.59
C GLU A 123 -27.67 2.78 21.22
N HIS A 124 -27.84 3.93 21.87
CA HIS A 124 -27.02 5.12 21.61
C HIS A 124 -25.53 4.86 21.87
N LEU A 125 -25.18 4.03 22.86
CA LEU A 125 -23.79 3.68 23.16
C LEU A 125 -23.22 2.71 22.11
N LYS A 126 -24.01 1.72 21.68
CA LYS A 126 -23.64 0.84 20.56
C LYS A 126 -23.40 1.61 19.28
N SER A 127 -24.26 2.59 18.99
CA SER A 127 -24.12 3.49 17.84
C SER A 127 -22.83 4.29 17.90
N LYS A 128 -22.49 4.86 19.07
CA LYS A 128 -21.20 5.55 19.29
C LYS A 128 -20.01 4.62 19.04
N ILE A 129 -20.04 3.40 19.58
CA ILE A 129 -18.96 2.42 19.41
C ILE A 129 -18.81 2.01 17.94
N TYR A 130 -19.92 1.72 17.26
CA TYR A 130 -19.91 1.40 15.84
C TYR A 130 -19.28 2.54 15.02
N ARG A 131 -19.72 3.78 15.23
CA ARG A 131 -19.21 4.96 14.52
C ARG A 131 -17.74 5.24 14.81
N ALA A 132 -17.27 4.97 16.03
CA ALA A 132 -15.89 5.23 16.45
C ALA A 132 -14.92 4.11 16.05
N VAL A 133 -15.38 2.87 15.91
CA VAL A 133 -14.47 1.71 15.82
C VAL A 133 -14.65 0.90 14.54
N VAL A 134 -15.89 0.70 14.07
CA VAL A 134 -16.17 -0.12 12.89
C VAL A 134 -16.22 0.73 11.63
N ARG A 135 -16.93 1.86 11.69
CA ARG A 135 -17.10 2.77 10.54
C ARG A 135 -15.76 3.28 9.98
N PRO A 136 -14.78 3.73 10.78
CA PRO A 136 -13.52 4.24 10.21
C PRO A 136 -12.74 3.15 9.46
N VAL A 137 -12.82 1.89 9.92
CA VAL A 137 -12.16 0.77 9.23
C VAL A 137 -12.79 0.50 7.86
N ALA A 138 -14.12 0.61 7.76
CA ALA A 138 -14.84 0.48 6.49
C ALA A 138 -14.63 1.67 5.54
N MET A 139 -14.44 2.88 6.09
CA MET A 139 -14.35 4.12 5.31
C MET A 139 -12.91 4.55 4.99
N TYR A 140 -11.90 3.92 5.59
CA TYR A 140 -10.50 4.27 5.35
C TYR A 140 -10.17 4.23 3.85
N GLY A 141 -9.61 5.32 3.32
CA GLY A 141 -9.29 5.47 1.90
C GLY A 141 -10.43 6.07 1.05
N ALA A 142 -11.62 6.24 1.62
CA ALA A 142 -12.76 6.94 1.02
C ALA A 142 -13.15 8.21 1.81
N GLU A 143 -12.21 8.73 2.60
CA GLU A 143 -12.36 9.96 3.36
C GLU A 143 -12.12 11.15 2.42
N CYS A 144 -13.19 11.92 2.13
CA CYS A 144 -13.11 13.18 1.39
C CYS A 144 -12.85 14.36 2.33
#